data_AF-A0A1L8D9V5-F1
#
_entry.id   AF-A0A1L8D9V5-F1
#
_cell.length_a   1.000
_cell.length_b   1.000
_cell.length_c   1.000
_cell.angle_alpha   90.00
_cell.angle_beta   90.00
_cell.angle_gamma   90.00
#
_symmetry.space_group_name_H-M   'P 1'
#
loop_
_entity.id
_entity.type
_entity.pdbx_description
1 polymer ?
#
loop_
_entity_poly.entity_id
_entity_poly.type
_entity_poly.pdbx_seq_one_letter_code
_entity_poly.pdbx_strand_id
1 'polypeptide(L)'
;RFALGLTAFSFLFILVAFVSPYWLQHDGLNKAPKFLNLGLWEVCFNKFQDINRWYDVRFKGCMWVFEEEYYIIHDFLLPSFFVATQFFFTICLTLLLISLFLTALFLVSSKDDDRYIILLLTNGTVQVIGAICGLIAVITFGARGDGRDWMPNWEHNNMGWAFALAVLGTMMLFPAGVLFLVEARKIKYKRLNEIGTREASAYSMDDRKIRASGSGHTDI
;
A
#
# COMPACT_ATOMS: atom_id res chain seq x y z
N ARG A 1 -5.20 8.41 -15.54
CA ARG A 1 -4.46 9.65 -15.13
C ARG A 1 -4.61 9.92 -13.64
N PHE A 2 -5.84 10.05 -13.13
CA PHE A 2 -6.08 10.19 -11.68
C PHE A 2 -5.50 9.02 -10.86
N ALA A 3 -5.63 7.78 -11.34
CA ALA A 3 -5.04 6.60 -10.70
C ALA A 3 -3.51 6.72 -10.52
N LEU A 4 -2.79 7.15 -11.57
CA LEU A 4 -1.34 7.38 -11.51
C LEU A 4 -0.95 8.43 -10.46
N GLY A 5 -1.70 9.54 -10.42
CA GLY A 5 -1.47 10.60 -9.42
C GLY A 5 -1.67 10.07 -8.00
N LEU A 6 -2.80 9.39 -7.74
CA LEU A 6 -3.09 8.82 -6.43
C LEU A 6 -2.04 7.77 -6.01
N THR A 7 -1.60 6.89 -6.91
CA THR A 7 -0.53 5.93 -6.65
C THR A 7 0.79 6.64 -6.30
N ALA A 8 1.15 7.71 -7.03
CA ALA A 8 2.38 8.45 -6.77
C ALA A 8 2.37 9.16 -5.40
N PHE A 9 1.27 9.83 -5.05
CA PHE A 9 1.11 10.46 -3.74
C PHE A 9 1.08 9.42 -2.60
N SER A 10 0.34 8.32 -2.82
CA SER A 10 0.31 7.20 -1.88
C SER A 10 1.71 6.63 -1.64
N PHE A 11 2.48 6.41 -2.69
CA PHE A 11 3.86 5.96 -2.59
C PHE A 11 4.74 6.93 -1.80
N LEU A 12 4.68 8.22 -2.09
CA LEU A 12 5.45 9.22 -1.35
C LEU A 12 5.12 9.18 0.15
N PHE A 13 3.83 9.17 0.51
CA PHE A 13 3.42 9.16 1.91
C PHE A 13 3.76 7.86 2.62
N ILE A 14 3.56 6.71 1.98
CA ILE A 14 3.91 5.40 2.55
C ILE A 14 5.43 5.27 2.71
N LEU A 15 6.22 5.71 1.72
CA LEU A 15 7.68 5.67 1.79
C LEU A 15 8.21 6.57 2.91
N VAL A 16 7.72 7.81 2.99
CA VAL A 16 8.11 8.74 4.05
C VAL A 16 7.71 8.16 5.41
N ALA A 17 6.49 7.64 5.55
CA ALA A 17 6.07 6.98 6.78
C ALA A 17 6.97 5.78 7.13
N PHE A 18 7.35 4.98 6.14
CA PHE A 18 8.17 3.77 6.35
C PHE A 18 9.55 4.09 6.92
N VAL A 19 10.20 5.15 6.45
CA VAL A 19 11.58 5.50 6.84
C VAL A 19 11.65 6.49 8.00
N SER A 20 10.55 7.19 8.32
CA SER A 20 10.58 8.28 9.30
C SER A 20 10.44 7.78 10.74
N PRO A 21 11.24 8.30 11.70
CA PRO A 21 11.22 7.88 13.09
C PRO A 21 10.11 8.55 13.93
N TYR A 22 8.95 8.85 13.33
CA TYR A 22 7.89 9.68 13.94
C TYR A 22 6.49 9.09 13.81
N TRP A 23 6.35 7.78 14.03
CA TRP A 23 5.07 7.09 14.22
C TRP A 23 4.47 7.39 15.60
N LEU A 24 5.31 7.45 16.63
CA LEU A 24 4.97 7.92 17.98
C LEU A 24 5.99 8.98 18.38
N GLN A 25 5.55 10.03 19.04
CA GLN A 25 6.40 11.16 19.42
C GLN A 25 6.00 11.72 20.79
N HIS A 26 6.99 12.12 21.59
CA HIS A 26 6.76 12.85 22.82
C HIS A 26 6.28 14.29 22.57
N ASP A 27 5.35 14.78 23.39
CA ASP A 27 4.73 16.11 23.30
C ASP A 27 5.66 17.30 23.64
N GLY A 28 6.79 17.04 24.27
CA GLY A 28 7.78 18.05 24.67
C GLY A 28 7.43 18.81 25.95
N LEU A 29 6.36 18.44 26.65
CA LEU A 29 5.97 19.07 27.93
C LEU A 29 6.83 18.61 29.09
N ASN A 30 7.33 17.36 29.04
CA ASN A 30 8.15 16.81 30.10
C ASN A 30 9.62 17.23 29.93
N LYS A 31 10.27 17.70 31.00
CA LYS A 31 11.65 18.23 30.95
C LYS A 31 12.73 17.14 30.80
N ALA A 32 12.42 15.90 31.18
CA ALA A 32 13.33 14.77 31.10
C ALA A 32 12.58 13.50 30.65
N PRO A 33 12.07 13.49 29.40
CA PRO A 33 11.33 12.34 28.89
C PRO A 33 12.32 11.19 28.66
N LYS A 34 11.91 9.97 29.01
CA LYS A 34 12.73 8.77 28.75
C LYS A 34 12.63 8.30 27.30
N PHE A 35 11.49 8.53 26.67
CA PHE A 35 11.19 8.26 25.27
C PHE A 35 11.09 9.58 24.48
N LEU A 36 11.63 9.61 23.27
CA LEU A 36 11.59 10.79 22.40
C LEU A 36 10.65 10.57 21.21
N ASN A 37 10.97 9.56 20.39
CA ASN A 37 10.24 9.25 19.18
C ASN A 37 10.52 7.81 18.72
N LEU A 38 9.57 7.27 17.97
CA LEU A 38 9.59 5.91 17.43
C LEU A 38 9.15 5.96 15.97
N GLY A 39 9.91 5.34 15.08
CA GLY A 39 9.42 4.87 13.78
C GLY A 39 9.31 3.36 13.75
N LEU A 40 9.01 2.83 12.57
CA LEU A 40 8.97 1.38 12.38
C LEU A 40 10.31 0.70 12.64
N TRP A 41 11.42 1.40 12.37
CA TRP A 41 12.75 0.79 12.36
C TRP A 41 13.75 1.44 13.31
N GLU A 42 13.43 2.60 13.86
CA GLU A 42 14.32 3.37 14.72
C GLU A 42 13.56 3.86 15.94
N VAL A 43 14.19 3.78 17.10
CA VAL A 43 13.67 4.33 18.36
C VAL A 43 14.70 5.24 18.99
N CYS A 44 14.23 6.36 19.55
CA CYS A 44 15.05 7.33 20.23
C CYS A 44 14.70 7.40 21.72
N PHE A 45 15.69 7.11 22.57
CA PHE A 45 15.58 7.19 24.03
C PHE A 45 16.50 8.26 24.62
N ASN A 46 16.14 8.75 25.80
CA ASN A 46 16.94 9.68 26.57
C ASN A 46 17.13 9.15 28.00
N LYS A 47 18.29 8.52 28.24
CA LYS A 47 18.66 7.92 29.53
C LYS A 47 17.59 6.96 30.05
N PHE A 48 16.95 6.22 29.14
CA PHE A 48 15.98 5.19 29.53
C PHE A 48 16.72 4.04 30.21
N GLN A 49 16.17 3.61 31.33
CA GLN A 49 16.61 2.44 32.07
C GLN A 49 15.35 1.61 32.33
N ASP A 50 15.40 0.34 31.96
CA ASP A 50 14.28 -0.57 32.16
C ASP A 50 13.99 -0.71 33.66
N ILE A 51 12.72 -0.55 34.02
CA ILE A 51 12.25 -0.61 35.41
C ILE A 51 12.12 -2.07 35.85
N ASN A 52 11.84 -2.98 34.91
CA ASN A 52 11.56 -4.38 35.21
C ASN A 52 12.83 -5.23 35.34
N ARG A 53 13.93 -4.80 34.71
CA ARG A 53 15.21 -5.48 34.80
C ARG A 53 16.30 -4.45 35.05
N TRP A 54 16.87 -4.46 36.25
CA TRP A 54 17.87 -3.50 36.73
C TRP A 54 19.23 -3.72 36.08
N TYR A 55 19.30 -3.59 34.76
CA TYR A 55 20.56 -3.54 34.04
C TYR A 55 21.22 -2.18 34.28
N ASP A 56 22.54 -2.16 34.41
CA ASP A 56 23.33 -0.93 34.56
C ASP A 56 23.40 -0.09 33.27
N VAL A 57 22.80 -0.58 32.17
CA VAL A 57 22.83 0.03 30.86
C VAL A 57 21.74 1.11 30.76
N ARG A 58 22.14 2.29 30.27
CA ARG A 58 21.23 3.41 29.99
C ARG A 58 21.15 3.65 28.49
N PHE A 59 19.97 3.45 27.92
CA PHE A 59 19.72 3.67 26.50
C PHE A 59 19.62 5.16 26.20
N LYS A 60 20.43 5.63 25.25
CA LYS A 60 20.51 7.04 24.86
C LYS A 60 20.75 7.16 23.36
N GLY A 61 20.03 8.08 22.73
CA GLY A 61 20.15 8.36 21.30
C GLY A 61 19.13 7.59 20.49
N CYS A 62 19.26 7.72 19.17
CA CYS A 62 18.44 7.04 18.17
C CYS A 62 19.23 5.85 17.64
N MET A 63 18.62 4.66 17.72
CA MET A 63 19.25 3.43 17.25
C MET A 63 18.20 2.57 16.56
N TRP A 64 18.69 1.69 15.69
CA TRP A 64 17.84 0.75 14.98
C TRP A 64 17.22 -0.26 15.95
N VAL A 65 15.95 -0.63 15.75
CA VAL A 65 15.20 -1.45 16.74
C VAL A 65 15.74 -2.87 16.93
N PHE A 66 16.56 -3.38 16.00
CA PHE A 66 17.22 -4.69 16.17
C PHE A 66 18.73 -4.57 16.38
N GLU A 67 19.21 -3.44 16.90
CA GLU A 67 20.59 -3.34 17.39
C GLU A 67 20.80 -4.29 18.59
N GLU A 68 22.02 -4.82 18.74
CA GLU A 68 22.35 -5.83 19.75
C GLU A 68 22.08 -5.35 21.18
N GLU A 69 22.27 -4.06 21.49
CA GLU A 69 22.00 -3.54 22.83
C GLU A 69 20.51 -3.63 23.21
N TYR A 70 19.61 -3.60 22.22
CA TYR A 70 18.17 -3.70 22.45
C TYR A 70 17.66 -5.13 22.62
N TYR A 71 18.48 -6.16 22.41
CA TYR A 71 18.06 -7.56 22.63
C TYR A 71 17.61 -7.82 24.06
N ILE A 72 18.15 -7.05 25.01
CA ILE A 72 17.79 -7.12 26.43
C ILE A 72 16.34 -6.66 26.67
N ILE A 73 15.86 -5.68 25.90
CA ILE A 73 14.53 -5.07 26.03
C ILE A 73 13.63 -5.36 24.82
N HIS A 74 13.98 -6.38 24.02
CA HIS A 74 13.33 -6.64 22.74
C HIS A 74 11.84 -6.91 22.88
N ASP A 75 11.44 -7.73 23.85
CA ASP A 75 10.03 -8.08 24.10
C ASP A 75 9.18 -6.85 24.50
N PHE A 76 9.81 -5.86 25.12
CA PHE A 76 9.19 -4.60 25.49
C PHE A 76 9.10 -3.64 24.31
N LEU A 77 10.20 -3.52 23.55
CA LEU A 77 10.30 -2.60 22.42
C LEU A 77 9.45 -3.04 21.22
N LEU A 78 9.40 -4.35 20.97
CA LEU A 78 8.75 -4.99 19.82
C LEU A 78 7.63 -5.94 20.29
N PRO A 79 6.56 -5.42 20.91
CA PRO A 79 5.40 -6.22 21.25
C PRO A 79 4.74 -6.77 19.96
N SER A 80 3.99 -7.85 20.10
CA SER A 80 3.40 -8.57 18.96
C SER A 80 2.56 -7.70 18.01
N PHE A 81 1.83 -6.71 18.52
CA PHE A 81 1.06 -5.79 17.68
C PHE A 81 1.95 -4.88 16.83
N PHE A 82 3.11 -4.48 17.35
CA PHE A 82 4.04 -3.61 16.64
C PHE A 82 4.80 -4.40 15.57
N VAL A 83 5.19 -5.65 15.88
CA VAL A 83 5.71 -6.59 14.88
C VAL A 83 4.69 -6.84 13.77
N ALA A 84 3.41 -7.02 14.10
CA ALA A 84 2.35 -7.14 13.10
C ALA A 84 2.23 -5.87 12.24
N THR A 85 2.31 -4.68 12.85
CA THR A 85 2.33 -3.39 12.14
C THR A 85 3.49 -3.33 11.15
N GLN A 86 4.72 -3.62 11.59
CA GLN A 86 5.92 -3.64 10.74
C GLN A 86 5.75 -4.61 9.57
N PHE A 87 5.27 -5.82 9.83
CA PHE A 87 5.09 -6.86 8.82
C PHE A 87 4.08 -6.44 7.73
N PHE A 88 2.88 -6.04 8.14
CA PHE A 88 1.83 -5.66 7.19
C PHE A 88 2.16 -4.38 6.43
N PHE A 89 2.81 -3.41 7.08
CA PHE A 89 3.22 -2.18 6.39
C PHE A 89 4.38 -2.42 5.41
N THR A 90 5.28 -3.37 5.71
CA THR A 90 6.32 -3.83 4.77
C THR A 90 5.71 -4.53 3.55
N ILE A 91 4.69 -5.38 3.75
CA ILE A 91 3.95 -5.97 2.63
C ILE A 91 3.26 -4.88 1.79
N CYS A 92 2.66 -3.87 2.43
CA CYS A 92 2.06 -2.73 1.73
C CYS A 92 3.10 -2.02 0.84
N LEU A 93 4.25 -1.64 1.39
CA LEU A 93 5.31 -0.96 0.63
C LEU A 93 5.86 -1.82 -0.50
N THR A 94 6.12 -3.11 -0.26
CA THR A 94 6.67 -4.02 -1.28
C THR A 94 5.70 -4.23 -2.44
N LEU A 95 4.41 -4.43 -2.17
CA LEU A 95 3.38 -4.50 -3.21
C LEU A 95 3.27 -3.17 -3.97
N LEU A 96 3.41 -2.04 -3.30
CA LEU A 96 3.42 -0.74 -3.96
C LEU A 96 4.65 -0.52 -4.85
N LEU A 97 5.82 -0.99 -4.45
CA LEU A 97 7.03 -0.99 -5.30
C LEU A 97 6.85 -1.87 -6.55
N ILE A 98 6.26 -3.06 -6.39
CA ILE A 98 5.89 -3.92 -7.52
C ILE A 98 4.90 -3.19 -8.43
N SER A 99 3.92 -2.49 -7.86
CA SER A 99 2.95 -1.72 -8.62
C SER A 99 3.57 -0.56 -9.40
N LEU A 100 4.56 0.14 -8.85
CA LEU A 100 5.30 1.17 -9.57
C LEU A 100 6.06 0.58 -10.77
N PHE A 101 6.69 -0.58 -10.59
CA PHE A 101 7.35 -1.29 -11.67
C PHE A 101 6.35 -1.69 -12.77
N LEU A 102 5.21 -2.28 -12.41
CA LEU A 102 4.14 -2.60 -13.36
C LEU A 102 3.59 -1.35 -14.08
N THR A 103 3.49 -0.23 -13.37
CA THR A 103 3.09 1.05 -13.93
C THR A 103 4.11 1.58 -14.93
N ALA A 104 5.41 1.43 -14.68
CA ALA A 104 6.46 1.79 -15.63
C ALA A 104 6.38 0.93 -16.91
N LEU A 105 6.20 -0.39 -16.78
CA LEU A 105 5.99 -1.29 -17.93
C LEU A 105 4.75 -0.87 -18.73
N PHE A 106 3.67 -0.52 -18.04
CA PHE A 106 2.44 -0.01 -18.65
C PHE A 106 2.66 1.27 -19.46
N LEU A 107 3.49 2.22 -18.98
CA LEU A 107 3.75 3.48 -19.67
C LEU A 107 4.55 3.32 -20.97
N VAL A 108 5.38 2.27 -21.05
CA VAL A 108 6.21 1.98 -22.23
C VAL A 108 5.49 1.03 -23.21
N SER A 109 4.51 0.26 -22.74
CA SER A 109 3.80 -0.71 -23.57
C SER A 109 2.77 -0.07 -24.51
N SER A 110 2.60 -0.64 -25.71
CA SER A 110 1.53 -0.24 -26.63
C SER A 110 0.15 -0.65 -26.09
N LYS A 111 -0.85 0.21 -26.27
CA LYS A 111 -2.23 0.00 -25.82
C LYS A 111 -2.99 -1.08 -26.59
N ASP A 112 -2.46 -1.49 -27.75
CA ASP A 112 -3.10 -2.46 -28.63
C ASP A 112 -2.79 -3.91 -28.23
N ASP A 113 -1.81 -4.14 -27.35
CA ASP A 113 -1.48 -5.47 -26.86
C ASP A 113 -2.58 -6.02 -25.93
N ASP A 114 -2.91 -7.31 -26.01
CA ASP A 114 -3.78 -8.01 -25.05
C ASP A 114 -3.16 -8.06 -23.65
N ARG A 115 -1.83 -8.04 -23.57
CA ARG A 115 -1.09 -7.96 -22.29
C ARG A 115 -1.40 -6.68 -21.52
N TYR A 116 -1.85 -5.63 -22.19
CA TYR A 116 -2.21 -4.36 -21.56
C TYR A 116 -3.32 -4.54 -20.52
N ILE A 117 -4.38 -5.29 -20.82
CA ILE A 117 -5.50 -5.51 -19.89
C ILE A 117 -5.03 -6.31 -18.66
N ILE A 118 -4.16 -7.30 -18.88
CA ILE A 118 -3.58 -8.12 -17.81
C ILE A 118 -2.71 -7.23 -16.90
N LEU A 119 -1.87 -6.36 -17.46
CA LEU A 119 -1.06 -5.42 -16.69
C LEU A 119 -1.92 -4.50 -15.82
N LEU A 120 -3.00 -3.91 -16.35
CA LEU A 120 -3.89 -3.06 -15.54
C LEU A 120 -4.60 -3.85 -14.44
N LEU A 121 -5.09 -5.05 -14.75
CA LEU A 121 -5.79 -5.90 -13.79
C LEU A 121 -4.85 -6.32 -12.65
N THR A 122 -3.67 -6.81 -12.99
CA THR A 122 -2.64 -7.21 -12.01
C THR A 122 -2.20 -6.01 -11.18
N ASN A 123 -1.92 -4.86 -11.80
CA ASN A 123 -1.51 -3.65 -11.09
C ASN A 123 -2.58 -3.18 -10.09
N GLY A 124 -3.84 -3.10 -10.53
CA GLY A 124 -4.95 -2.72 -9.65
C GLY A 124 -5.16 -3.72 -8.51
N THR A 125 -5.01 -5.02 -8.77
CA THR A 125 -5.16 -6.07 -7.75
C THR A 125 -4.05 -5.99 -6.70
N VAL A 126 -2.80 -5.83 -7.13
CA VAL A 126 -1.64 -5.65 -6.25
C VAL A 126 -1.81 -4.42 -5.36
N GLN A 127 -2.27 -3.29 -5.90
CA GLN A 127 -2.55 -2.09 -5.10
C GLN A 127 -3.66 -2.31 -4.07
N VAL A 128 -4.75 -3.00 -4.41
CA VAL A 128 -5.84 -3.28 -3.47
C VAL A 128 -5.37 -4.21 -2.33
N ILE A 129 -4.61 -5.26 -2.65
CA ILE A 129 -4.04 -6.14 -1.62
C ILE A 129 -3.07 -5.34 -0.73
N GLY A 130 -2.21 -4.52 -1.33
CA GLY A 130 -1.31 -3.62 -0.60
C GLY A 130 -2.07 -2.67 0.33
N ALA A 131 -3.17 -2.08 -0.15
CA ALA A 131 -4.01 -1.19 0.64
C ALA A 131 -4.67 -1.90 1.83
N ILE A 132 -5.12 -3.15 1.66
CA ILE A 132 -5.65 -3.97 2.76
C ILE A 132 -4.56 -4.25 3.81
N CYS A 133 -3.34 -4.61 3.38
CA CYS A 133 -2.22 -4.81 4.30
C CYS A 133 -1.87 -3.50 5.04
N GLY A 134 -1.77 -2.38 4.32
CA GLY A 134 -1.56 -1.07 4.92
C GLY A 134 -2.65 -0.71 5.93
N LEU A 135 -3.91 -1.04 5.62
CA LEU A 135 -5.05 -0.79 6.50
C LEU A 135 -4.94 -1.58 7.80
N ILE A 136 -4.59 -2.87 7.72
CA ILE A 136 -4.36 -3.70 8.90
C ILE A 136 -3.24 -3.11 9.77
N ALA A 137 -2.14 -2.66 9.15
CA ALA A 137 -1.04 -2.04 9.88
C ALA A 137 -1.47 -0.76 10.62
N VAL A 138 -2.10 0.19 9.92
CA VAL A 138 -2.49 1.47 10.53
C VAL A 138 -3.60 1.32 11.57
N ILE A 139 -4.51 0.35 11.41
CA ILE A 139 -5.52 0.03 12.45
C ILE A 139 -4.85 -0.60 13.67
N THR A 140 -3.95 -1.55 13.47
CA THR A 140 -3.25 -2.23 14.57
C THR A 140 -2.45 -1.24 15.40
N PHE A 141 -1.68 -0.38 14.73
CA PHE A 141 -0.94 0.69 15.40
C PHE A 141 -1.86 1.75 15.99
N GLY A 142 -2.92 2.15 15.28
CA GLY A 142 -3.89 3.12 15.79
C GLY A 142 -4.60 2.66 17.06
N ALA A 143 -4.84 1.36 17.21
CA ALA A 143 -5.53 0.78 18.36
C ALA A 143 -4.63 0.59 19.59
N ARG A 144 -3.32 0.39 19.42
CA ARG A 144 -2.40 0.03 20.52
C ARG A 144 -1.17 0.92 20.66
N GLY A 145 -0.84 1.73 19.66
CA GLY A 145 0.39 2.52 19.60
C GLY A 145 0.48 3.61 20.66
N ASP A 146 -0.67 4.13 21.12
CA ASP A 146 -0.79 5.08 22.23
C ASP A 146 -1.30 4.39 23.52
N GLY A 147 -1.02 3.10 23.65
CA GLY A 147 -1.38 2.30 24.80
C GLY A 147 -0.60 2.73 26.05
N ARG A 148 -1.28 2.74 27.19
CA ARG A 148 -0.68 2.98 28.52
C ARG A 148 0.37 1.92 28.92
N ASP A 149 0.34 0.79 28.24
CA ASP A 149 1.07 -0.45 28.54
C ASP A 149 2.38 -0.62 27.73
N TRP A 150 2.69 0.28 26.79
CA TRP A 150 3.83 0.07 25.88
C TRP A 150 5.01 1.01 26.11
N MET A 151 4.87 2.31 25.87
CA MET A 151 6.03 3.22 25.83
C MET A 151 6.12 4.03 27.13
N PRO A 152 7.33 4.30 27.70
CA PRO A 152 7.43 5.03 28.95
C PRO A 152 6.97 6.47 28.77
N ASN A 153 6.51 7.09 29.85
CA ASN A 153 5.89 8.42 29.81
C ASN A 153 4.68 8.49 28.85
N TRP A 154 3.91 7.41 28.72
CA TRP A 154 2.76 7.29 27.80
C TRP A 154 1.80 8.47 27.84
N GLU A 155 1.56 9.08 29.02
CA GLU A 155 0.69 10.27 29.20
C GLU A 155 1.10 11.47 28.32
N HIS A 156 2.36 11.49 27.86
CA HIS A 156 2.96 12.56 27.08
C HIS A 156 3.44 12.08 25.71
N ASN A 157 2.98 10.91 25.26
CA ASN A 157 3.27 10.39 23.94
C ASN A 157 2.04 10.59 23.06
N ASN A 158 2.26 11.02 21.84
CA ASN A 158 1.20 11.26 20.85
C ASN A 158 1.55 10.55 19.56
N MET A 159 0.51 10.21 18.79
CA MET A 159 0.68 9.73 17.42
C MET A 159 1.43 10.78 16.59
N GLY A 160 2.53 10.37 15.98
CA GLY A 160 3.40 11.27 15.23
C GLY A 160 2.91 11.52 13.80
N TRP A 161 3.53 12.50 13.14
CA TRP A 161 3.15 12.91 11.79
C TRP A 161 3.38 11.82 10.73
N ALA A 162 4.36 10.93 10.93
CA ALA A 162 4.63 9.84 10.00
C ALA A 162 3.49 8.80 10.01
N PHE A 163 2.87 8.57 11.17
CA PHE A 163 1.68 7.73 11.27
C PHE A 163 0.50 8.36 10.51
N ALA A 164 0.30 9.68 10.61
CA ALA A 164 -0.73 10.36 9.82
C ALA A 164 -0.50 10.19 8.31
N LEU A 165 0.76 10.29 7.84
CA LEU A 165 1.10 10.01 6.44
C LEU A 165 0.86 8.54 6.06
N ALA A 166 1.14 7.58 6.95
CA ALA A 166 0.83 6.18 6.72
C ALA A 166 -0.67 5.95 6.48
N VAL A 167 -1.53 6.59 7.30
CA VAL A 167 -2.99 6.54 7.16
C VAL A 167 -3.42 7.17 5.85
N LEU A 168 -2.97 8.39 5.54
CA LEU A 168 -3.32 9.09 4.30
C LEU A 168 -2.87 8.31 3.06
N GLY A 169 -1.62 7.83 3.06
CA GLY A 169 -1.06 7.06 1.97
C GLY A 169 -1.83 5.75 1.72
N THR A 170 -2.20 5.04 2.78
CA THR A 170 -3.01 3.82 2.71
C THR A 170 -4.42 4.11 2.18
N MET A 171 -5.08 5.16 2.67
CA MET A 171 -6.42 5.54 2.24
C MET A 171 -6.47 6.02 0.78
N MET A 172 -5.41 6.65 0.28
CA MET A 172 -5.27 7.02 -1.13
C MET A 172 -4.98 5.82 -2.04
N LEU A 173 -4.36 4.76 -1.52
CA LEU A 173 -4.02 3.56 -2.28
C LEU A 173 -5.27 2.76 -2.72
N PHE A 174 -6.29 2.71 -1.87
CA PHE A 174 -7.57 2.04 -2.17
C PHE A 174 -8.24 2.54 -3.46
N PRO A 175 -8.60 3.84 -3.58
CA PRO A 175 -9.22 4.34 -4.80
C PRO A 175 -8.27 4.27 -6.00
N ALA A 176 -6.95 4.37 -5.81
CA ALA A 176 -5.98 4.19 -6.89
C ALA A 176 -6.08 2.79 -7.51
N GLY A 177 -6.04 1.73 -6.67
CA GLY A 177 -6.17 0.35 -7.12
C GLY A 177 -7.52 0.06 -7.78
N VAL A 178 -8.62 0.57 -7.19
CA VAL A 178 -9.97 0.41 -7.76
C VAL A 178 -10.07 1.08 -9.13
N LEU A 179 -9.51 2.27 -9.32
CA LEU A 179 -9.52 2.96 -10.61
C LEU A 179 -8.78 2.16 -11.70
N PHE A 180 -7.65 1.53 -11.38
CA PHE A 180 -6.97 0.62 -12.32
C PHE A 180 -7.85 -0.56 -12.71
N LEU A 181 -8.56 -1.18 -11.76
CA LEU A 181 -9.48 -2.29 -12.03
C LEU A 181 -10.70 -1.86 -12.86
N VAL A 182 -11.20 -0.64 -12.66
CA VAL A 182 -12.30 -0.07 -13.45
C VAL A 182 -11.83 0.23 -14.87
N GLU A 183 -10.65 0.82 -15.05
CA GLU A 183 -10.05 1.05 -16.37
C GLU A 183 -9.83 -0.27 -17.13
N ALA A 184 -9.30 -1.31 -16.46
CA ALA A 184 -9.14 -2.64 -17.04
C ALA A 184 -10.48 -3.23 -17.54
N ARG A 185 -11.52 -3.17 -16.68
CA ARG A 185 -12.86 -3.66 -17.02
C ARG A 185 -13.46 -2.91 -18.20
N LYS A 186 -13.38 -1.57 -18.20
CA LYS A 186 -13.90 -0.73 -19.29
C LYS A 186 -13.29 -1.10 -20.64
N ILE A 187 -11.97 -1.31 -20.68
CA ILE A 187 -11.26 -1.66 -21.92
C ILE A 187 -11.63 -3.07 -22.38
N LYS A 188 -11.73 -4.04 -21.45
CA LYS A 188 -12.18 -5.40 -21.74
C LYS A 188 -13.58 -5.42 -22.36
N TYR A 189 -14.54 -4.72 -21.75
CA TYR A 189 -15.91 -4.62 -22.29
C TYR A 189 -15.95 -3.98 -23.67
N LYS A 190 -15.14 -2.93 -23.91
CA LYS A 190 -15.07 -2.29 -25.23
C LYS A 190 -14.57 -3.25 -26.31
N ARG A 191 -13.48 -4.00 -26.05
CA ARG A 191 -12.96 -4.99 -26.99
C ARG A 191 -13.96 -6.12 -27.28
N LEU A 192 -14.63 -6.63 -26.24
CA LEU A 192 -15.67 -7.66 -26.41
C LEU A 192 -16.84 -7.17 -27.26
N ASN A 193 -17.30 -5.94 -27.03
CA ASN A 193 -18.35 -5.35 -27.85
C ASN A 193 -17.90 -5.19 -29.31
N GLU A 194 -16.69 -4.67 -29.55
CA GLU A 194 -16.15 -4.53 -30.92
C GLU A 194 -16.04 -5.86 -31.67
N ILE A 195 -15.65 -6.95 -30.98
CA ILE A 195 -15.64 -8.31 -31.55
C ILE A 195 -17.07 -8.74 -31.90
N GLY A 196 -18.02 -8.58 -30.98
CA GLY A 196 -19.43 -8.91 -31.20
C GLY A 196 -20.05 -8.14 -32.37
N THR A 197 -19.78 -6.84 -32.51
CA THR A 197 -20.29 -6.05 -33.65
C THR A 197 -19.66 -6.48 -34.98
N ARG A 198 -18.37 -6.86 -34.96
CA ARG A 198 -17.67 -7.38 -36.15
C ARG A 198 -18.23 -8.72 -36.60
N GLU A 199 -18.45 -9.65 -35.68
CA GLU A 199 -19.07 -10.95 -35.97
C GLU A 199 -20.50 -10.76 -36.51
N ALA A 200 -21.32 -9.94 -35.84
CA ALA A 200 -22.68 -9.65 -36.31
C ALA A 200 -22.70 -9.02 -37.72
N SER A 201 -21.74 -8.14 -38.01
CA SER A 201 -21.58 -7.54 -39.35
C SER A 201 -21.15 -8.57 -40.41
N ALA A 202 -20.25 -9.50 -40.05
CA ALA A 202 -19.82 -10.59 -40.93
C ALA A 202 -20.98 -11.54 -41.28
N TYR A 203 -21.77 -11.96 -40.29
CA TYR A 203 -22.97 -12.77 -40.52
C TYR A 203 -24.00 -12.08 -41.42
N SER A 204 -24.23 -10.78 -41.23
CA SER A 204 -25.13 -10.00 -42.08
C SER A 204 -24.67 -9.94 -43.55
N MET A 205 -23.36 -9.83 -43.78
CA MET A 205 -22.79 -9.85 -45.12
C MET A 205 -22.91 -11.23 -45.79
N ASP A 206 -22.69 -12.31 -45.04
CA ASP A 206 -22.84 -13.68 -45.55
C ASP A 206 -24.31 -14.00 -45.88
N ASP A 207 -25.28 -13.63 -45.04
CA ASP A 207 -26.71 -13.80 -45.35
C ASP A 207 -27.10 -13.05 -46.64
N ARG A 208 -26.61 -11.81 -46.81
CA ARG A 208 -26.85 -11.04 -48.04
C ARG A 208 -26.24 -11.72 -49.27
N LYS A 209 -25.04 -12.30 -49.16
CA LYS A 209 -24.37 -13.02 -50.26
C LYS A 209 -25.10 -14.31 -50.63
N ILE A 210 -25.57 -15.07 -49.63
CA ILE A 210 -26.37 -16.30 -49.85
C ILE A 210 -27.68 -15.97 -50.57
N ARG A 211 -28.41 -14.94 -50.11
CA ARG A 211 -29.64 -14.49 -50.78
C ARG A 211 -29.40 -14.03 -52.21
N ALA A 212 -28.33 -13.28 -52.45
CA ALA A 212 -27.96 -12.85 -53.81
C ALA A 212 -27.59 -14.04 -54.71
N SER A 213 -26.90 -15.06 -54.19
CA SER A 213 -26.55 -16.26 -54.97
C SER A 213 -27.73 -17.19 -55.22
N GLY A 214 -28.69 -17.29 -54.29
CA GLY A 214 -29.87 -18.14 -54.44
C GLY A 214 -30.93 -17.54 -55.38
N SER A 215 -30.97 -16.22 -55.50
CA SER A 215 -31.89 -15.52 -56.41
C SER A 215 -31.48 -15.59 -57.89
N GLY A 216 -30.28 -16.09 -58.20
CA GLY A 216 -29.78 -16.23 -59.58
C GLY A 216 -30.10 -17.57 -60.26
N HIS A 217 -30.89 -18.46 -59.62
CA HIS A 217 -31.14 -19.81 -60.13
C HIS A 217 -32.64 -20.18 -60.21
N THR A 218 -33.47 -19.23 -60.65
CA THR A 218 -34.86 -19.51 -61.04
C THR A 218 -35.14 -18.91 -62.42
N ASP A 219 -34.65 -19.58 -63.46
CA ASP A 219 -35.21 -19.46 -64.81
C ASP A 219 -35.46 -20.91 -65.30
N ILE A 220 -36.73 -21.32 -65.25
CA ILE A 220 -37.32 -22.43 -66.02
C ILE A 220 -38.01 -21.80 -67.23
#